data_AF-A0A453HGL1-F1
#
_entry.id   AF-A0A453HGL1-F1
#
_cell.length_a   1.000
_cell.length_b   1.000
_cell.length_c   1.000
_cell.angle_alpha   90.00
_cell.angle_beta   90.00
_cell.angle_gamma   90.00
#
_symmetry.space_group_name_H-M   'P 1'
#
loop_
_entity.id
_entity.type
_entity.pdbx_description
1 polymer ?
#
loop_
_entity_poly.entity_id
_entity_poly.type
_entity_poly.pdbx_seq_one_letter_code
_entity_poly.pdbx_strand_id
1 'polypeptide(L)'
;RTAPRPRARTPRVSSTPSSRRDGCIVCPSTDSTFDLRTGEIKEWYPKNPVLRALTPVLRKLFVYPAKTDGENIYISIRGAASSVGSAEILFSGKAQP
;
A
#
# COMPACT_ATOMS: atom_id res chain seq x y z
N ARG A 1 -18.99 -38.23 -33.43
CA ARG A 1 -19.96 -37.74 -32.42
C ARG A 1 -19.18 -37.62 -31.10
N THR A 2 -18.55 -36.48 -30.85
CA THR A 2 -17.61 -36.30 -29.74
C THR A 2 -18.12 -35.13 -28.91
N ALA A 3 -18.51 -35.39 -27.66
CA ALA A 3 -19.08 -34.39 -26.78
C ALA A 3 -18.00 -33.37 -26.33
N PRO A 4 -18.31 -32.07 -26.24
CA PRO A 4 -17.36 -31.09 -25.72
C PRO A 4 -17.22 -31.21 -24.20
N ARG A 5 -15.98 -31.16 -23.71
CA ARG A 5 -15.62 -31.22 -22.28
C ARG A 5 -16.20 -30.02 -21.50
N PRO A 6 -16.61 -30.18 -20.23
CA PRO A 6 -17.10 -29.07 -19.42
C PRO A 6 -15.94 -28.10 -19.11
N ARG A 7 -16.18 -26.80 -19.33
CA ARG A 7 -15.24 -25.72 -18.94
C ARG A 7 -15.07 -25.72 -17.43
N ALA A 8 -13.83 -25.84 -16.98
CA ALA A 8 -13.46 -25.59 -15.59
C ALA A 8 -13.89 -24.15 -15.22
N ARG A 9 -14.80 -24.03 -14.24
CA ARG A 9 -15.09 -22.78 -13.57
C ARG A 9 -13.82 -22.37 -12.82
N THR A 10 -13.12 -21.37 -13.33
CA THR A 10 -12.09 -20.66 -12.57
C THR A 10 -12.73 -20.12 -11.28
N PRO A 11 -12.10 -20.30 -10.11
CA PRO A 11 -12.58 -19.69 -8.89
C PRO A 11 -12.52 -18.16 -9.06
N ARG A 12 -13.66 -17.50 -8.87
CA ARG A 12 -13.76 -16.05 -8.79
C ARG A 12 -12.95 -15.63 -7.56
N VAL A 13 -11.73 -15.15 -7.77
CA VAL A 13 -10.97 -14.45 -6.73
C VAL A 13 -11.85 -13.28 -6.29
N SER A 14 -12.41 -13.36 -5.09
CA SER A 14 -13.07 -12.24 -4.43
C SER A 14 -11.98 -11.26 -4.03
N SER A 15 -11.49 -10.50 -5.01
CA SER A 15 -10.51 -9.43 -4.83
C SER A 15 -11.23 -8.21 -4.23
N THR A 16 -11.55 -8.29 -2.95
CA THR A 16 -11.88 -7.09 -2.17
C THR A 16 -10.82 -6.91 -1.10
N PRO A 17 -9.73 -6.18 -1.37
CA PRO A 17 -9.15 -5.32 -0.34
C PRO A 17 -10.05 -4.08 -0.26
N SER A 18 -11.07 -4.12 0.58
CA SER A 18 -12.04 -3.01 0.76
C SER A 18 -11.43 -1.76 1.42
N SER A 19 -10.11 -1.69 1.61
CA SER A 19 -9.43 -0.56 2.26
C SER A 19 -9.06 0.59 1.32
N ARG A 20 -9.23 0.43 0.00
CA ARG A 20 -8.92 1.48 -0.97
C ARG A 20 -10.09 2.48 -1.08
N ARG A 21 -10.15 3.44 -0.15
CA ARG A 21 -10.88 4.69 -0.39
C ARG A 21 -9.99 5.57 -1.26
N ASP A 22 -10.33 5.75 -2.52
CA ASP A 22 -9.86 6.80 -3.44
C ASP A 22 -8.48 7.43 -3.09
N GLY A 23 -7.40 6.67 -3.31
CA GLY A 23 -6.03 7.18 -3.13
C GLY A 23 -5.47 7.17 -1.71
N CYS A 24 -6.14 6.53 -0.75
CA CYS A 24 -5.64 6.34 0.62
C CYS A 24 -5.34 4.85 0.93
N ILE A 25 -4.49 4.63 1.93
CA ILE A 25 -4.17 3.31 2.50
C ILE A 25 -4.48 3.29 4.00
N VAL A 26 -5.06 2.19 4.48
CA VAL A 26 -5.38 1.95 5.89
C VAL A 26 -4.37 0.96 6.49
N CYS A 27 -3.77 1.31 7.62
CA CYS A 27 -2.89 0.41 8.37
C CYS A 27 -3.72 -0.68 9.07
N PRO A 28 -3.46 -1.97 8.85
CA PRO A 28 -4.25 -3.05 9.48
C PRO A 28 -4.08 -3.11 11.00
N SER A 29 -2.92 -2.69 11.52
CA SER A 29 -2.62 -2.77 12.95
C SER A 29 -3.18 -1.61 13.77
N THR A 30 -3.29 -0.42 13.17
CA THR A 30 -3.72 0.80 13.88
C THR A 30 -4.98 1.42 13.32
N ASP A 31 -5.49 0.93 12.21
CA ASP A 31 -6.67 1.47 11.52
C ASP A 31 -6.50 2.97 11.12
N SER A 32 -5.25 3.44 11.07
CA SER A 32 -4.87 4.79 10.64
C SER A 32 -4.88 4.88 9.11
N THR A 33 -5.31 6.02 8.58
CA THR A 33 -5.46 6.26 7.14
C THR A 33 -4.46 7.30 6.64
N PHE A 34 -3.74 6.95 5.58
CA PHE A 34 -2.71 7.78 4.95
C PHE A 34 -3.00 8.01 3.46
N ASP A 35 -2.71 9.19 2.96
CA ASP A 35 -2.82 9.56 1.56
C ASP A 35 -1.59 9.03 0.78
N LEU A 36 -1.81 8.28 -0.30
CA LEU A 36 -0.72 7.66 -1.06
C LEU A 36 0.06 8.64 -1.94
N ARG A 37 -0.53 9.77 -2.32
CA ARG A 37 0.12 10.78 -3.17
C ARG A 37 1.07 11.65 -2.37
N THR A 38 0.67 11.98 -1.14
CA THR A 38 1.36 12.99 -0.31
C THR A 38 1.97 12.43 0.97
N GLY A 39 1.52 11.24 1.41
CA GLY A 39 1.92 10.64 2.68
C GLY A 39 1.22 11.27 3.89
N GLU A 40 0.29 12.19 3.69
CA GLU A 40 -0.40 12.87 4.78
C GLU A 40 -1.34 11.95 5.54
N ILE A 41 -1.45 12.20 6.84
CA ILE A 41 -2.36 11.50 7.73
C ILE A 41 -3.75 12.11 7.55
N LYS A 42 -4.71 11.30 7.10
CA LYS A 42 -6.13 11.69 7.02
C LYS A 42 -6.85 11.38 8.33
N GLU A 43 -6.55 10.23 8.92
CA GLU A 43 -7.13 9.75 10.16
C GLU A 43 -6.07 8.96 10.92
N TRP A 44 -5.97 9.09 12.25
CA TRP A 44 -4.93 8.40 13.03
C TRP A 44 -5.43 7.89 14.38
N TYR A 45 -4.92 6.73 14.77
CA TYR A 45 -5.15 6.18 16.10
C TYR A 45 -4.37 6.98 17.16
N PRO A 46 -4.97 7.33 18.31
CA PRO A 46 -6.22 6.78 18.86
C PRO A 46 -7.49 7.52 18.44
N LYS A 47 -8.60 6.79 18.21
CA LYS A 47 -9.94 7.38 17.95
C LYS A 47 -10.64 7.91 19.20
N ASN A 48 -10.19 7.49 20.39
CA ASN A 48 -10.72 8.01 21.66
C ASN A 48 -10.28 9.48 21.85
N PRO A 49 -11.20 10.43 22.10
CA PRO A 49 -10.88 11.85 22.21
C PRO A 49 -9.85 12.20 23.30
N VAL A 50 -9.93 11.54 24.45
CA VAL A 50 -9.03 11.78 25.59
C VAL A 50 -7.63 11.31 25.25
N LEU A 51 -7.50 10.09 24.72
CA LEU A 51 -6.20 9.58 24.30
C LEU A 51 -5.62 10.36 23.12
N ARG A 52 -6.47 10.87 22.21
CA ARG A 52 -6.05 11.71 21.09
C ARG A 52 -5.48 13.05 21.54
N ALA A 53 -6.03 13.64 22.60
CA ALA A 53 -5.51 14.88 23.17
C ALA A 53 -4.14 14.70 23.84
N LEU A 54 -3.86 13.49 24.35
CA LEU A 54 -2.62 13.17 25.08
C LEU A 54 -1.54 12.54 24.20
N THR A 55 -1.89 11.99 23.04
CA THR A 55 -0.95 11.31 22.14
C THR A 55 -0.46 12.29 21.08
N PRO A 56 0.86 12.47 20.89
CA PRO A 56 1.37 13.27 19.77
C PRO A 56 1.05 12.59 18.43
N VAL A 57 0.80 13.40 17.40
CA VAL A 57 0.44 12.91 16.07
C VAL A 57 1.58 12.07 15.48
N LEU A 58 1.21 10.92 14.91
CA LEU A 58 2.13 10.01 14.20
C LEU A 58 2.89 10.73 13.07
N ARG A 59 4.04 10.20 12.70
CA ARG A 59 4.80 10.69 11.54
C ARG A 59 4.04 10.47 10.23
N LYS A 60 4.14 11.41 9.28
CA LYS A 60 3.64 11.24 7.91
C LYS A 60 4.31 10.03 7.24
N LEU A 61 3.58 9.38 6.33
CA LEU A 61 4.08 8.27 5.53
C LEU A 61 5.12 8.80 4.52
N PHE A 62 6.17 8.03 4.27
CA PHE A 62 7.16 8.39 3.25
C PHE A 62 6.62 8.10 1.85
N VAL A 63 6.72 9.10 0.98
CA VAL A 63 6.40 8.95 -0.45
C VAL A 63 7.68 8.96 -1.23
N TYR A 64 7.92 7.87 -1.95
CA TYR A 64 9.05 7.73 -2.85
C TYR A 64 8.60 8.01 -4.28
N PRO A 65 9.28 8.91 -5.01
CA PRO A 65 8.97 9.11 -6.41
C PRO A 65 9.26 7.83 -7.19
N ALA A 66 8.28 7.41 -7.98
CA ALA A 66 8.36 6.23 -8.83
C ALA A 66 8.12 6.62 -10.30
N LYS A 67 8.84 5.96 -11.21
CA LYS A 67 8.68 6.07 -12.65
C LYS A 67 8.44 4.68 -13.23
N THR A 68 7.53 4.57 -14.17
CA THR A 68 7.35 3.36 -14.99
C THR A 68 8.06 3.54 -16.32
N ASP A 69 8.82 2.53 -16.75
CA ASP A 69 9.43 2.49 -18.08
C ASP A 69 9.37 1.05 -18.61
N GLY A 70 8.64 0.84 -19.71
CA GLY A 70 8.30 -0.49 -20.22
C GLY A 70 7.59 -1.35 -19.16
N GLU A 71 8.17 -2.50 -18.84
CA GLU A 71 7.69 -3.45 -17.83
C GLU A 71 8.29 -3.20 -16.43
N ASN A 72 9.12 -2.16 -16.27
CA ASN A 72 9.88 -1.90 -15.07
C ASN A 72 9.33 -0.71 -14.27
N ILE A 73 9.42 -0.81 -12.94
CA ILE A 73 9.10 0.27 -12.00
C ILE A 73 10.39 0.69 -11.30
N TYR A 74 10.78 1.95 -11.51
CA TYR A 74 11.95 2.57 -10.89
C TYR A 74 11.51 3.39 -9.69
N ILE A 75 12.14 3.17 -8.54
CA ILE A 75 11.85 3.89 -7.30
C ILE A 75 13.12 4.65 -6.91
N SER A 76 13.03 5.97 -6.80
CA SER A 76 14.17 6.76 -6.32
C SER A 76 14.14 6.89 -4.81
N ILE A 77 15.16 6.32 -4.16
CA ILE A 77 15.40 6.44 -2.72
C ILE A 77 16.17 7.72 -2.34
N ARG A 78 16.58 8.52 -3.33
CA ARG A 78 17.41 9.71 -3.13
C ARG A 78 16.59 10.80 -2.43
N GLY A 79 17.01 11.19 -1.21
CA GLY A 79 16.29 12.13 -0.34
C GLY A 79 15.70 11.48 0.93
N ALA A 80 15.68 10.15 1.01
CA ALA A 80 15.27 9.40 2.20
C ALA A 80 16.42 9.13 3.20
N ALA A 81 17.60 9.73 2.98
CA ALA A 81 18.79 9.51 3.80
C ALA A 81 18.64 9.96 5.28
N SER A 82 17.58 10.69 5.63
CA SER A 82 17.25 11.03 7.03
C SER A 82 16.04 10.24 7.58
N SER A 83 15.50 9.27 6.84
CA SER A 83 14.38 8.45 7.29
C SER A 83 14.82 7.11 7.84
N VAL A 84 14.58 6.89 9.13
CA VAL A 84 14.62 5.58 9.82
C VAL A 84 13.41 4.71 9.41
N GLY A 85 13.05 4.71 8.13
CA GLY A 85 11.94 3.94 7.57
C GLY A 85 12.50 2.87 6.64
N SER A 86 12.25 1.60 6.94
CA SER A 86 12.62 0.51 6.03
C SER A 86 11.65 0.49 4.85
N ALA A 87 12.16 0.70 3.64
CA ALA A 87 11.43 0.44 2.40
C ALA A 87 11.91 -0.92 1.86
N GLU A 88 11.10 -1.96 2.04
CA GLU A 88 11.40 -3.30 1.52
C GLU A 88 10.64 -3.52 0.20
N ILE A 89 11.37 -3.86 -0.86
CA ILE A 89 10.79 -4.24 -2.15
C ILE A 89 10.53 -5.75 -2.10
N LEU A 90 9.29 -6.14 -1.83
CA LEU A 90 8.84 -7.53 -1.93
C LEU A 90 8.59 -7.87 -3.40
N PHE A 91 9.63 -8.31 -4.12
CA PHE A 91 9.53 -8.76 -5.51
C PHE A 91 9.40 -10.28 -5.57
N SER A 92 8.36 -10.79 -6.26
CA SER A 92 8.08 -12.24 -6.40
C SER A 92 8.51 -12.80 -7.77
N GLY A 93 9.39 -12.10 -8.50
CA GLY A 93 9.88 -12.51 -9.83
C GLY A 93 11.41 -12.59 -9.92
N LYS A 94 11.93 -12.96 -11.09
CA LYS A 94 13.37 -12.86 -11.40
C LYS A 94 13.70 -11.42 -11.77
N ALA A 95 14.34 -10.68 -10.86
CA ALA A 95 14.92 -9.38 -11.19
C ALA A 95 16.08 -9.63 -12.15
N GLN A 96 15.97 -9.17 -13.40
CA GLN A 96 17.13 -9.14 -14.30
C GLN A 96 17.99 -7.92 -13.97
N PRO A 97 19.32 -8.10 -13.90
CA PRO A 97 20.27 -7.04 -13.55
C PRO A 97 20.37 -5.95 -14.62
#